data_AF-J9FX83-F1
#
_entry.id   AF-J9FX83-F1
#
_cell.length_a   1.000
_cell.length_b   1.000
_cell.length_c   1.000
_cell.angle_alpha   90.00
_cell.angle_beta   90.00
_cell.angle_gamma   90.00
#
_symmetry.space_group_name_H-M   'P 1'
#
loop_
_entity.id
_entity.type
_entity.pdbx_description
1 polymer ?
#
loop_
_entity_poly.entity_id
_entity_poly.type
_entity_poly.pdbx_seq_one_letter_code
_entity_poly.pdbx_strand_id
1 'polypeptide(L)'
;MALAGQEMTVAGSVAKCRNKGGIIFADLRDSSGILQMVFDDGTDKEVFEKAAGLKSEYVVMAKGVLRERAAKTDKIATGDVELYVSELRVLSGAETTPFEIRDEVKVKDELRLKYRYLDLRRPCMHEPLVVRSKICQVVRNYFCDNHFCEI
;
A
#
# COMPACT_ATOMS: atom_id res chain seq x y z
N MET A 1 11.19 -18.18 0.07
CA MET A 1 10.34 -17.36 0.98
C MET A 1 11.04 -17.23 2.32
N ALA A 2 11.97 -16.27 2.47
CA ALA A 2 12.87 -16.20 3.63
C ALA A 2 12.29 -15.47 4.86
N LEU A 3 11.12 -14.83 4.74
CA LEU A 3 10.57 -13.93 5.76
C LEU A 3 9.28 -14.47 6.43
N ALA A 4 8.76 -15.62 6.00
CA ALA A 4 7.60 -16.22 6.66
C ALA A 4 7.94 -16.61 8.11
N GLY A 5 7.05 -16.30 9.04
CA GLY A 5 7.25 -16.46 10.48
C GLY A 5 7.96 -15.28 11.16
N GLN A 6 8.41 -14.27 10.41
CA GLN A 6 9.04 -13.08 10.99
C GLN A 6 8.00 -12.05 11.40
N GLU A 7 8.26 -11.41 12.54
CA GLU A 7 7.53 -10.22 12.96
C GLU A 7 8.04 -9.01 12.17
N MET A 8 7.12 -8.18 11.68
CA MET A 8 7.44 -6.97 10.95
C MET A 8 6.45 -5.85 11.25
N THR A 9 6.95 -4.62 11.13
CA THR A 9 6.15 -3.40 11.22
C THR A 9 6.08 -2.77 9.84
N VAL A 10 4.87 -2.51 9.36
CA VAL A 10 4.59 -1.90 8.06
C VAL A 10 3.73 -0.66 8.24
N ALA A 11 3.86 0.29 7.32
CA ALA A 11 3.04 1.49 7.32
C ALA A 11 2.65 1.87 5.89
N GLY A 12 1.46 2.44 5.74
CA GLY A 12 0.93 2.77 4.42
C GLY A 12 -0.52 3.23 4.47
N SER A 13 -1.13 3.35 3.30
CA SER A 13 -2.55 3.70 3.17
C SER A 13 -3.39 2.46 2.94
N VAL A 14 -4.56 2.39 3.57
CA VAL A 14 -5.53 1.31 3.33
C VAL A 14 -6.14 1.47 1.94
N ALA A 15 -5.77 0.62 1.00
CA ALA A 15 -6.33 0.63 -0.35
C ALA A 15 -7.77 0.08 -0.38
N LYS A 16 -8.02 -0.95 0.45
CA LYS A 16 -9.34 -1.58 0.58
C LYS A 16 -9.46 -2.28 1.92
N CYS A 17 -10.62 -2.20 2.56
CA CYS A 17 -10.95 -2.99 3.74
C CYS A 17 -12.19 -3.85 3.45
N ARG A 18 -12.15 -5.12 3.85
CA ARG A 18 -13.19 -6.14 3.62
C ARG A 18 -13.47 -6.85 4.94
N ASN A 19 -14.61 -6.53 5.56
CA ASN A 19 -15.09 -7.21 6.75
C ASN A 19 -16.07 -8.33 6.37
N LYS A 20 -15.77 -9.57 6.77
CA LYS A 20 -16.62 -10.75 6.53
C LYS A 20 -17.27 -11.30 7.81
N GLY A 21 -17.42 -10.47 8.85
CA GLY A 21 -17.97 -10.86 10.15
C GLY A 21 -16.88 -11.27 11.14
N GLY A 22 -16.37 -12.50 11.03
CA GLY A 22 -15.31 -13.04 11.91
C GLY A 22 -13.88 -12.89 11.37
N ILE A 23 -13.73 -12.33 10.17
CA ILE A 23 -12.40 -12.08 9.57
C ILE A 23 -12.41 -10.79 8.77
N ILE A 24 -11.37 -9.98 8.95
CA ILE A 24 -11.17 -8.71 8.27
C ILE A 24 -9.90 -8.81 7.43
N PHE A 25 -10.00 -8.39 6.18
CA PHE A 25 -8.87 -8.25 5.29
C PHE A 25 -8.72 -6.78 4.90
N ALA A 26 -7.55 -6.21 5.14
CA ALA A 26 -7.21 -4.85 4.72
C ALA A 26 -5.97 -4.87 3.84
N ASP A 27 -6.07 -4.30 2.65
CA ASP A 27 -4.95 -4.20 1.71
C ASP A 27 -4.19 -2.91 2.04
N LEU A 28 -2.98 -3.05 2.58
CA LEU A 28 -2.08 -1.93 2.86
C LEU A 28 -1.26 -1.62 1.61
N ARG A 29 -1.22 -0.36 1.20
CA ARG A 29 -0.49 0.12 0.03
C ARG A 29 0.58 1.15 0.43
N ASP A 30 1.77 0.95 -0.08
CA ASP A 30 2.87 1.92 -0.04
C ASP A 30 3.51 2.08 -1.43
N SER A 31 4.72 2.65 -1.51
CA SER A 31 5.46 2.83 -2.76
C SER A 31 6.05 1.53 -3.33
N SER A 32 6.15 0.47 -2.51
CA SER A 32 6.68 -0.84 -2.91
C SER A 32 5.61 -1.78 -3.45
N GLY A 33 4.36 -1.62 -3.01
CA GLY A 33 3.24 -2.40 -3.52
C GLY A 33 2.07 -2.50 -2.54
N ILE A 34 1.40 -3.65 -2.59
CA ILE A 34 0.27 -4.00 -1.73
C ILE A 34 0.64 -5.20 -0.89
N LEU A 35 0.34 -5.14 0.41
CA LEU A 35 0.41 -6.25 1.35
C LEU A 35 -0.96 -6.46 2.00
N GLN A 36 -1.47 -7.69 2.02
CA GLN A 36 -2.71 -7.99 2.74
C GLN A 36 -2.41 -8.09 4.24
N MET A 37 -3.18 -7.35 5.03
CA MET A 37 -3.31 -7.52 6.47
C MET A 37 -4.56 -8.34 6.77
N VAL A 38 -4.47 -9.23 7.76
CA VAL A 38 -5.56 -10.10 8.20
C VAL A 38 -5.75 -10.00 9.72
N PHE A 39 -7.01 -10.01 10.12
CA PHE A 39 -7.48 -9.98 11.51
C PHE A 39 -8.59 -11.02 11.62
N ASP A 40 -8.51 -11.94 12.58
CA ASP A 40 -9.48 -13.02 12.81
C ASP A 40 -9.79 -13.19 14.31
N ASP A 41 -10.51 -14.25 14.70
CA ASP A 41 -10.92 -14.52 16.09
C ASP A 41 -9.75 -14.64 17.08
N GLY A 42 -8.53 -14.93 16.60
CA GLY A 42 -7.33 -14.97 17.44
C GLY A 42 -6.69 -13.60 17.66
N THR A 43 -7.22 -12.55 17.03
CA THR A 43 -6.71 -11.18 17.16
C THR A 43 -7.31 -10.51 18.39
N ASP A 44 -6.52 -9.69 19.08
CA ASP A 44 -7.02 -8.90 20.22
C ASP A 44 -8.26 -8.09 19.82
N LYS A 45 -9.27 -8.10 20.69
CA LYS A 45 -10.58 -7.48 20.42
C LYS A 45 -10.47 -5.99 20.10
N GLU A 46 -9.60 -5.25 20.78
CA GLU A 46 -9.40 -3.82 20.50
C GLU A 46 -8.77 -3.58 19.12
N VAL A 47 -7.86 -4.47 18.71
CA VAL A 47 -7.22 -4.42 17.39
C VAL A 47 -8.22 -4.76 16.30
N PHE A 48 -9.05 -5.79 16.54
CA PHE A 48 -10.11 -6.19 15.62
C PHE A 48 -11.17 -5.07 15.43
N GLU A 49 -11.60 -4.42 16.50
CA GLU A 49 -12.53 -3.28 16.44
C GLU A 49 -11.92 -2.09 15.69
N LYS A 50 -10.64 -1.77 15.91
CA LYS A 50 -9.91 -0.76 15.12
C LYS A 50 -9.86 -1.12 13.64
N ALA A 51 -9.59 -2.38 13.32
CA ALA A 51 -9.56 -2.88 11.95
C ALA A 51 -10.94 -2.79 11.26
N ALA A 52 -12.02 -3.07 12.00
CA ALA A 52 -13.39 -2.95 11.51
C ALA A 52 -13.78 -1.51 11.15
N GLY A 53 -13.17 -0.52 11.81
CA GLY A 53 -13.37 0.90 11.53
C GLY A 53 -12.51 1.48 10.40
N LEU A 54 -11.60 0.69 9.80
CA LEU A 54 -10.73 1.17 8.72
C LEU A 54 -11.54 1.53 7.47
N LYS A 55 -11.26 2.72 6.91
CA LYS A 55 -11.80 3.18 5.63
C LYS A 55 -10.67 3.31 4.60
N SER A 56 -11.06 3.42 3.34
CA SER A 56 -10.11 3.67 2.25
C SER A 56 -9.28 4.93 2.54
N GLU A 57 -8.00 4.88 2.17
CA GLU A 57 -7.00 5.94 2.32
C GLU A 57 -6.63 6.32 3.77
N TYR A 58 -7.13 5.62 4.79
CA TYR A 58 -6.61 5.76 6.15
C TYR A 58 -5.12 5.44 6.15
N VAL A 59 -4.32 6.26 6.83
CA VAL A 59 -2.89 6.03 7.01
C VAL A 59 -2.70 5.27 8.31
N VAL A 60 -2.09 4.10 8.23
CA VAL A 60 -1.95 3.19 9.37
C VAL A 60 -0.52 2.68 9.49
N MET A 61 -0.18 2.26 10.70
CA MET A 61 0.98 1.44 11.01
C MET A 61 0.47 0.16 11.66
N ALA A 62 0.95 -0.98 11.17
CA ALA A 62 0.58 -2.29 11.66
C ALA A 62 1.84 -3.08 11.98
N LYS A 63 1.79 -3.83 13.08
CA LYS A 63 2.82 -4.79 13.47
C LYS A 63 2.20 -6.17 13.53
N GLY A 64 2.92 -7.18 13.08
CA GLY A 64 2.39 -8.54 13.04
C GLY A 64 3.38 -9.54 12.50
N VAL A 65 2.94 -10.79 12.39
CA VAL A 65 3.75 -11.89 11.85
C VAL A 65 3.38 -12.13 10.38
N LEU A 66 4.38 -12.16 9.52
CA LEU A 66 4.18 -12.51 8.12
C LEU A 66 3.95 -14.02 8.00
N ARG A 67 2.83 -14.45 7.42
CA ARG A 67 2.50 -15.86 7.22
C ARG A 67 2.13 -16.15 5.78
N GLU A 68 2.21 -17.42 5.39
CA GLU A 68 1.68 -17.84 4.09
C GLU A 68 0.15 -17.71 4.07
N ARG A 69 -0.38 -17.29 2.92
CA ARG A 69 -1.83 -17.23 2.72
C ARG A 69 -2.38 -18.64 2.56
N ALA A 70 -3.54 -18.87 3.17
CA ALA A 70 -4.32 -20.07 2.90
C ALA A 70 -4.75 -20.16 1.42
N ALA A 71 -5.02 -19.01 0.79
CA ALA A 71 -5.36 -18.90 -0.63
C ALA A 71 -4.43 -17.90 -1.34
N LYS A 72 -3.43 -18.42 -2.05
CA LYS A 72 -2.45 -17.64 -2.82
C LYS A 72 -3.08 -16.98 -4.04
N THR A 73 -2.52 -15.87 -4.51
CA THR A 73 -3.04 -15.14 -5.68
C THR A 73 -1.96 -14.43 -6.47
N ASP A 74 -1.96 -14.56 -7.79
CA ASP A 74 -0.95 -13.93 -8.65
C ASP A 74 -1.28 -12.47 -9.04
N LYS A 75 -2.31 -11.88 -8.40
CA LYS A 75 -2.78 -10.51 -8.71
C LYS A 75 -1.89 -9.42 -8.11
N ILE A 76 -1.09 -9.76 -7.09
CA ILE A 76 -0.17 -8.85 -6.41
C ILE A 76 1.15 -9.57 -6.14
N ALA A 77 2.25 -8.82 -6.06
CA ALA A 77 3.57 -9.40 -5.85
C ALA A 77 3.71 -10.14 -4.50
N THR A 78 3.01 -9.70 -3.45
CA THR A 78 2.98 -10.39 -2.15
C THR A 78 1.86 -11.45 -2.09
N GLY A 79 1.47 -11.99 -3.24
CA GLY A 79 0.34 -12.89 -3.42
C GLY A 79 0.33 -14.13 -2.56
N ASP A 80 1.52 -14.57 -2.15
CA ASP A 80 1.76 -15.80 -1.38
C ASP A 80 1.70 -15.59 0.14
N VAL A 81 1.77 -14.35 0.61
CA VAL A 81 1.92 -14.00 2.03
C VAL A 81 0.93 -12.92 2.48
N GLU A 82 0.65 -12.91 3.78
CA GLU A 82 -0.17 -11.90 4.45
C GLU A 82 0.38 -11.60 5.84
N LEU A 83 0.12 -10.40 6.34
CA LEU A 83 0.50 -9.98 7.67
C LEU A 83 -0.64 -10.29 8.65
N TYR A 84 -0.42 -11.21 9.58
CA TYR A 84 -1.31 -11.44 10.71
C TYR A 84 -1.03 -10.40 11.79
N VAL A 85 -1.93 -9.43 11.93
CA VAL A 85 -1.66 -8.20 12.68
C VAL A 85 -1.92 -8.39 14.17
N SER A 86 -0.92 -8.09 14.98
CA SER A 86 -1.01 -8.08 16.45
C SER A 86 -1.21 -6.68 17.03
N GLU A 87 -0.73 -5.64 16.35
CA GLU A 87 -0.93 -4.24 16.76
C GLU A 87 -1.31 -3.38 15.56
N LEU A 88 -2.34 -2.53 15.73
CA LEU A 88 -2.79 -1.59 14.70
C LEU A 88 -2.91 -0.19 15.28
N ARG A 89 -2.23 0.76 14.62
CA ARG A 89 -2.31 2.18 14.92
C ARG A 89 -2.79 2.95 13.70
N VAL A 90 -3.90 3.68 13.86
CA VAL A 90 -4.33 4.68 12.87
C VAL A 90 -3.50 5.94 13.10
N LEU A 91 -2.68 6.29 12.11
CA LEU A 91 -1.84 7.50 12.13
C LEU A 91 -2.64 8.72 11.69
N SER A 92 -3.50 8.54 10.68
CA SER A 92 -4.42 9.57 10.19
C SER A 92 -5.67 8.92 9.61
N GLY A 93 -6.84 9.42 10.01
CA GLY A 93 -8.07 9.18 9.26
C GLY A 93 -8.01 9.87 7.89
N ALA A 94 -8.87 9.43 6.98
CA ALA A 94 -9.06 10.05 5.67
C ALA A 94 -10.55 10.31 5.41
N GLU A 95 -10.83 11.43 4.76
CA GLU A 95 -12.15 11.71 4.21
C GLU A 95 -12.41 10.84 2.97
N THR A 96 -13.68 10.71 2.61
CA THR A 96 -14.07 10.03 1.36
C THR A 96 -13.42 10.73 0.17
N THR A 97 -12.66 9.99 -0.63
CA THR A 97 -11.98 10.55 -1.80
C THR A 97 -12.97 10.94 -2.90
N PRO A 98 -12.68 11.98 -3.70
CA PRO A 98 -13.52 12.41 -4.81
C PRO A 98 -13.63 11.38 -5.95
N PHE A 99 -12.72 10.41 -5.98
CA PHE A 99 -12.74 9.23 -6.83
C PHE A 99 -11.96 8.11 -6.16
N GLU A 100 -12.19 6.87 -6.60
CA GLU A 100 -11.46 5.71 -6.09
C GLU A 100 -10.00 5.70 -6.56
N ILE A 101 -9.06 5.39 -5.67
CA ILE A 101 -7.63 5.28 -6.00
C ILE A 101 -7.33 3.86 -6.48
N ARG A 102 -7.78 3.56 -7.70
CA ARG A 102 -7.45 2.35 -8.43
C ARG A 102 -7.32 2.65 -9.91
N ASP A 103 -6.83 1.69 -10.68
CA ASP A 103 -6.75 1.83 -12.12
C ASP A 103 -8.10 1.61 -12.80
N GLU A 104 -8.20 2.04 -14.07
CA GLU A 104 -9.40 1.92 -14.91
C GLU A 104 -10.66 2.65 -14.41
N VAL A 105 -10.52 3.65 -13.52
CA VAL A 105 -11.65 4.47 -13.06
C VAL A 105 -11.98 5.54 -14.10
N LYS A 106 -13.25 5.60 -14.53
CA LYS A 106 -13.76 6.65 -15.42
C LYS A 106 -13.96 7.96 -14.65
N VAL A 107 -12.93 8.79 -14.62
CA VAL A 107 -12.93 10.12 -13.98
C VAL A 107 -12.46 11.15 -15.01
N LYS A 108 -13.10 12.33 -15.02
CA LYS A 108 -12.66 13.45 -15.88
C LYS A 108 -11.25 13.89 -15.51
N ASP A 109 -10.42 14.16 -16.51
CA ASP A 109 -9.03 14.59 -16.30
C ASP A 109 -8.92 15.85 -15.45
N GLU A 110 -9.85 16.79 -15.61
CA GLU A 110 -9.92 18.00 -14.78
C GLU A 110 -9.98 17.67 -13.27
N LEU A 111 -10.79 16.68 -12.88
CA LEU A 111 -10.90 16.26 -11.49
C LEU A 111 -9.63 15.55 -11.02
N ARG A 112 -9.02 14.72 -11.89
CA ARG A 112 -7.75 14.05 -11.60
C ARG A 112 -6.61 15.04 -11.41
N LEU A 113 -6.56 16.10 -12.23
CA LEU A 113 -5.56 17.15 -12.14
C LEU A 113 -5.78 18.06 -10.92
N LYS A 114 -7.04 18.37 -10.59
CA LYS A 114 -7.39 19.10 -9.36
C LYS A 114 -6.95 18.35 -8.11
N TYR A 115 -7.15 17.04 -8.08
CA TYR A 115 -6.74 16.16 -6.98
C TYR A 115 -5.53 15.30 -7.35
N ARG A 116 -4.54 15.89 -8.03
CA ARG A 116 -3.39 15.15 -8.58
C ARG A 116 -2.61 14.38 -7.51
N TYR A 117 -2.57 14.88 -6.29
CA TYR A 117 -1.94 14.20 -5.15
C TYR A 117 -2.60 12.85 -4.79
N LEU A 118 -3.89 12.65 -5.09
CA LEU A 118 -4.57 11.36 -4.97
C LEU A 118 -4.35 10.52 -6.22
N ASP A 119 -4.43 11.13 -7.40
CA ASP A 119 -4.26 10.42 -8.68
C ASP A 119 -2.86 9.80 -8.83
N LEU A 120 -1.82 10.48 -8.32
CA LEU A 120 -0.45 9.96 -8.31
C LEU A 120 -0.24 8.73 -7.42
N ARG A 121 -1.18 8.40 -6.53
CA ARG A 121 -1.13 7.19 -5.70
C ARG A 121 -1.57 5.93 -6.46
N ARG A 122 -2.13 6.08 -7.66
CA ARG A 122 -2.52 4.94 -8.49
C ARG A 122 -1.29 4.24 -9.05
N PRO A 123 -1.27 2.90 -9.13
CA PRO A 123 -0.13 2.16 -9.65
C PRO A 123 0.31 2.62 -11.05
N CYS A 124 -0.63 2.79 -11.98
CA CYS A 124 -0.31 3.24 -13.34
C CYS A 124 0.28 4.65 -13.43
N MET A 125 0.13 5.47 -12.37
CA MET A 125 0.67 6.84 -12.31
C MET A 125 1.98 6.91 -11.54
N HIS A 126 2.14 6.06 -10.52
CA HIS A 126 3.35 5.98 -9.71
C HIS A 126 4.52 5.41 -10.51
N GLU A 127 4.31 4.33 -11.26
CA GLU A 127 5.38 3.65 -12.01
C GLU A 127 6.10 4.58 -13.02
N PRO A 128 5.39 5.37 -13.86
CA PRO A 128 6.05 6.35 -14.72
C PRO A 128 6.92 7.38 -13.99
N LEU A 129 6.54 7.79 -12.77
CA LEU A 129 7.36 8.72 -11.98
C LEU A 129 8.65 8.06 -11.48
N VAL A 130 8.56 6.80 -11.03
CA VAL A 130 9.73 6.00 -10.63
C VAL A 130 10.66 5.79 -11.82
N VAL A 131 10.11 5.44 -12.99
CA VAL A 131 10.90 5.26 -14.23
C VAL A 131 11.57 6.57 -14.64
N ARG A 132 10.84 7.70 -14.62
CA ARG A 132 11.42 9.01 -14.91
C ARG A 132 12.58 9.34 -13.97
N SER A 133 12.42 9.06 -12.67
CA SER A 133 13.48 9.27 -11.67
C SER A 133 14.72 8.42 -11.98
N LYS A 134 14.53 7.12 -12.30
CA LYS A 134 15.62 6.22 -12.70
C LYS A 134 16.33 6.68 -13.96
N ILE A 135 15.59 7.14 -14.98
CA ILE A 135 16.18 7.68 -16.21
C ILE A 135 17.07 8.88 -15.88
N CYS A 136 16.57 9.84 -15.10
CA CYS A 136 17.37 11.00 -14.72
C CYS A 136 18.61 10.62 -13.92
N GLN A 137 18.52 9.60 -13.04
CA GLN A 137 19.67 9.08 -12.30
C GLN A 137 20.72 8.45 -13.23
N VAL A 138 20.29 7.59 -14.15
CA VAL A 138 21.20 6.94 -15.13
C VAL A 138 21.90 7.98 -16.00
N VAL A 139 21.15 8.98 -16.49
CA VAL A 139 21.72 10.07 -17.30
C VAL A 139 22.78 10.85 -16.51
N ARG A 140 22.47 11.24 -15.27
CA ARG A 140 23.44 11.95 -14.42
C ARG A 140 24.67 11.11 -14.13
N ASN A 141 24.49 9.86 -13.73
CA ASN A 141 25.59 8.95 -13.44
C ASN A 141 26.53 8.81 -14.64
N TYR A 142 25.97 8.61 -15.83
CA TYR A 142 26.76 8.52 -17.06
C TYR A 142 27.63 9.77 -17.28
N PHE A 143 27.07 10.97 -17.15
CA PHE A 143 27.83 12.20 -17.33
C PHE A 143 28.89 12.41 -16.23
N CYS A 144 28.54 12.15 -14.96
CA CYS A 144 29.48 12.20 -13.84
C CYS A 144 30.67 11.23 -14.03
N ASP A 145 30.38 9.99 -14.46
CA ASP A 145 31.39 8.95 -14.72
C ASP A 145 32.32 9.34 -15.90
N ASN A 146 31.85 10.23 -16.78
CA ASN A 146 32.60 10.79 -17.91
C ASN A 146 33.17 12.19 -17.62
N HIS A 147 33.34 12.56 -16.35
CA HIS A 147 33.97 13.81 -15.90
C HIS A 147 33.21 15.10 -16.28
N PHE A 148 31.92 15.01 -16.57
CA PHE A 148 31.08 16.21 -16.67
C PHE A 148 30.68 16.69 -15.27
N CYS A 149 30.61 18.01 -15.09
CA CYS A 149 30.15 18.66 -13.87
C CYS A 149 28.71 19.19 -14.09
N GLU A 150 27.76 18.79 -13.23
CA GLU A 150 26.39 19.35 -13.22
C GLU A 150 26.42 20.78 -12.65
N ILE A 151 25.75 21.73 -13.32
CA ILE A 151 25.65 23.15 -12.93
C ILE A 151 24.20 23.58 -12.70
#